data_AF-A0A1Q7AWY2-F1
#
_entry.id   AF-A0A1Q7AWY2-F1
#
_cell.length_a   1.000
_cell.length_b   1.000
_cell.length_c   1.000
_cell.angle_alpha   90.00
_cell.angle_beta   90.00
_cell.angle_gamma   90.00
#
_symmetry.space_group_name_H-M   'P 1'
#
loop_
_entity.id
_entity.type
_entity.pdbx_description
1 polymer ?
#
loop_
_entity_poly.entity_id
_entity_poly.type
_entity_poly.pdbx_seq_one_letter_code
_entity_poly.pdbx_strand_id
1 'polypeptide(L)'
;MAEAEIALQALRSANGSNSQPPPEYAQGTQLLQLSTAEFDQQNYAGALYLSSEAKNAAAAGRGRVASNDRGGGAMRKGETPFALPLRLQTTGRANVREGPGAGFKVVFTLEGGTPLVAYSYVDQWVRIKDDGDRSGWIHQSLIDRRQ
;
A
#
# COMPACT_ATOMS: atom_id res chain seq x y z
N MET A 1 23.60 -9.07 8.09
CA MET A 1 23.16 -10.05 7.07
C MET A 1 22.03 -10.94 7.59
N ALA A 2 22.22 -11.72 8.66
CA ALA A 2 21.20 -12.64 9.18
C ALA A 2 19.82 -12.00 9.48
N GLU A 3 19.78 -10.77 10.00
CA GLU A 3 18.52 -10.08 10.33
C GLU A 3 17.69 -9.69 9.10
N ALA A 4 18.33 -9.32 7.98
CA ALA A 4 17.65 -8.92 6.75
C ALA A 4 17.05 -10.14 6.03
N GLU A 5 17.74 -11.27 6.11
CA GLU A 5 17.28 -12.56 5.59
C GLU A 5 16.02 -13.06 6.31
N ILE A 6 16.02 -12.99 7.65
CA ILE A 6 14.84 -13.29 8.48
C ILE A 6 13.66 -12.39 8.09
N ALA A 7 13.94 -11.11 7.75
CA ALA A 7 12.90 -10.18 7.34
C ALA A 7 12.27 -10.51 5.98
N LEU A 8 13.06 -10.95 5.01
CA LEU A 8 12.57 -11.40 3.70
C LEU A 8 11.87 -12.76 3.79
N GLN A 9 12.35 -13.65 4.65
CA GLN A 9 11.73 -14.96 4.87
C GLN A 9 10.35 -14.81 5.53
N ALA A 10 10.19 -13.88 6.47
CA ALA A 10 8.91 -13.52 7.06
C ALA A 10 7.93 -12.91 6.03
N LEU A 11 8.43 -12.12 5.06
CA LEU A 11 7.61 -11.60 3.96
C LEU A 11 7.16 -12.71 3.01
N ARG A 12 8.03 -13.67 2.70
CA ARG A 12 7.71 -14.82 1.84
C ARG A 12 6.66 -15.73 2.48
N SER A 13 6.77 -16.00 3.78
CA SER A 13 5.82 -16.84 4.51
C SER A 13 4.46 -16.16 4.73
N ALA A 14 4.42 -14.85 4.93
CA ALA A 14 3.17 -14.09 5.03
C ALA A 14 2.37 -14.02 3.73
N ASN A 15 3.00 -14.26 2.57
CA ASN A 15 2.36 -14.13 1.25
C ASN A 15 1.88 -15.48 0.67
N GLY A 16 1.66 -16.48 1.53
CA GLY A 16 1.24 -17.83 1.15
C GLY A 16 -0.03 -17.82 0.28
N SER A 17 0.15 -18.13 -1.00
CA SER A 17 -0.87 -18.40 -2.06
C SER A 17 -1.09 -17.34 -3.15
N ASN A 18 -0.41 -16.17 -3.14
CA ASN A 18 -0.49 -15.22 -4.26
C ASN A 18 0.70 -15.36 -5.22
N SER A 19 0.43 -15.63 -6.49
CA SER A 19 1.39 -15.99 -7.55
C SER A 19 2.30 -14.86 -8.05
N GLN A 20 2.31 -13.70 -7.39
CA GLN A 20 3.25 -12.62 -7.67
C GLN A 20 3.87 -12.07 -6.37
N PRO A 21 5.21 -12.18 -6.21
CA PRO A 21 5.88 -11.56 -5.07
C PRO A 21 5.70 -10.03 -5.15
N PRO A 22 5.51 -9.34 -4.00
CA PRO A 22 5.39 -7.89 -3.97
C PRO A 22 6.63 -7.25 -4.63
N PRO A 23 6.50 -6.12 -5.36
CA PRO A 23 7.65 -5.46 -5.98
C PRO A 23 8.76 -5.11 -4.97
N GLU A 24 8.40 -4.95 -3.70
CA GLU A 24 9.28 -4.66 -2.57
C GLU A 24 10.06 -5.89 -2.10
N TYR A 25 9.55 -7.09 -2.35
CA TYR A 25 10.31 -8.32 -2.18
C TYR A 25 11.45 -8.40 -3.21
N ALA A 26 11.15 -8.11 -4.48
CA ALA A 26 12.16 -8.06 -5.54
C ALA A 26 13.24 -7.00 -5.25
N GLN A 27 12.82 -5.80 -4.84
CA GLN A 27 13.72 -4.73 -4.43
C GLN A 27 14.56 -5.12 -3.20
N GLY A 28 13.94 -5.71 -2.18
CA GLY A 28 14.62 -6.18 -0.98
C GLY A 28 15.63 -7.29 -1.25
N THR A 29 15.32 -8.23 -2.15
CA THR A 29 16.27 -9.29 -2.56
C THR A 29 17.46 -8.73 -3.34
N GLN A 30 17.24 -7.74 -4.21
CA GLN A 30 18.30 -7.12 -4.99
C GLN A 30 19.26 -6.32 -4.09
N LEU A 31 18.72 -5.54 -3.15
CA LEU A 31 19.52 -4.81 -2.17
C LEU A 31 20.33 -5.74 -1.26
N LEU A 32 19.77 -6.90 -0.90
CA LEU A 32 20.49 -7.91 -0.13
C LEU A 32 21.65 -8.53 -0.94
N GLN A 33 21.46 -8.82 -2.22
CA GLN A 33 22.52 -9.31 -3.11
C GLN A 33 23.64 -8.28 -3.27
N LEU A 34 23.30 -7.00 -3.44
CA LEU A 34 24.27 -5.92 -3.50
C LEU A 34 25.03 -5.78 -2.18
N SER A 35 24.33 -5.87 -1.04
CA SER A 35 24.95 -5.87 0.29
C SER A 35 25.97 -7.01 0.46
N THR A 36 25.66 -8.21 -0.04
CA THR A 36 26.59 -9.35 -0.04
C THR A 36 27.81 -9.09 -0.93
N ALA A 37 27.60 -8.56 -2.13
CA ALA A 37 28.70 -8.21 -3.04
C ALA A 37 29.64 -7.13 -2.47
N GLU A 38 29.09 -6.14 -1.74
CA GLU A 38 29.89 -5.12 -1.05
C GLU A 38 30.63 -5.70 0.17
N PHE A 39 30.01 -6.67 0.88
CA PHE A 39 30.65 -7.36 2.00
C PHE A 39 31.84 -8.22 1.54
N ASP A 40 31.68 -8.94 0.42
CA ASP A 40 32.74 -9.77 -0.19
C ASP A 40 33.93 -8.91 -0.67
N GLN A 41 33.65 -7.67 -1.07
CA GLN A 41 34.67 -6.67 -1.44
C GLN A 41 35.29 -5.94 -0.24
N GLN A 42 35.01 -6.39 1.00
CA GLN A 42 35.45 -5.76 2.25
C GLN A 42 34.94 -4.31 2.43
N ASN A 43 33.95 -3.89 1.64
CA ASN A 43 33.28 -2.59 1.77
C ASN A 43 32.12 -2.68 2.77
N TYR A 44 32.49 -2.87 4.04
CA TYR A 44 31.53 -3.10 5.12
C TYR A 44 30.55 -1.93 5.35
N ALA A 45 30.98 -0.70 5.06
CA ALA A 45 30.13 0.49 5.18
C ALA A 45 29.02 0.51 4.13
N GLY A 46 29.35 0.17 2.87
CA GLY A 46 28.37 0.00 1.79
C GLY A 46 27.41 -1.16 2.06
N ALA A 47 27.95 -2.29 2.51
CA ALA A 47 27.15 -3.45 2.88
C ALA A 47 26.14 -3.15 4.01
N LEU A 48 26.56 -2.40 5.03
CA LEU A 48 25.71 -2.00 6.15
C LEU A 48 24.58 -1.06 5.70
N TYR A 49 24.88 -0.10 4.83
CA TYR A 49 23.90 0.82 4.26
C TYR A 49 22.82 0.08 3.47
N LEU A 50 23.24 -0.79 2.55
CA LEU A 50 22.35 -1.59 1.71
C LEU A 50 21.51 -2.58 2.54
N SER A 51 22.06 -3.12 3.63
CA SER A 51 21.30 -3.98 4.55
C SER A 51 20.21 -3.21 5.31
N SER A 52 20.46 -1.95 5.67
CA SER A 52 19.46 -1.08 6.31
C SER A 52 18.37 -0.68 5.30
N GLU A 53 18.76 -0.39 4.06
CA GLU A 53 17.83 -0.07 2.97
C GLU A 53 16.93 -1.27 2.62
N ALA A 54 17.50 -2.47 2.52
CA ALA A 54 16.74 -3.71 2.32
C ALA A 54 15.74 -3.96 3.47
N LYS A 55 16.14 -3.65 4.72
CA LYS A 55 15.25 -3.76 5.89
C LYS A 55 14.11 -2.75 5.83
N ASN A 56 14.37 -1.51 5.38
CA ASN A 56 13.34 -0.49 5.20
C ASN A 56 12.39 -0.82 4.05
N ALA A 57 12.88 -1.34 2.93
CA ALA A 57 12.06 -1.83 1.83
C ALA A 57 11.19 -3.01 2.28
N ALA A 58 11.76 -3.95 3.05
CA ALA A 58 11.02 -5.06 3.64
C ALA A 58 10.00 -4.59 4.71
N ALA A 59 10.33 -3.59 5.51
CA ALA A 59 9.43 -3.00 6.50
C ALA A 59 8.29 -2.22 5.85
N ALA A 60 8.52 -1.53 4.72
CA ALA A 60 7.47 -0.93 3.89
C ALA A 60 6.55 -2.00 3.28
N GLY A 61 7.10 -3.17 2.95
CA GLY A 61 6.34 -4.38 2.63
C GLY A 61 5.47 -4.84 3.79
N ARG A 62 6.03 -4.99 5.00
CA ARG A 62 5.28 -5.40 6.20
C ARG A 62 4.25 -4.37 6.65
N GLY A 63 4.49 -3.08 6.46
CA GLY A 63 3.50 -2.03 6.72
C GLY A 63 2.27 -2.17 5.82
N ARG A 64 2.47 -2.55 4.56
CA ARG A 64 1.37 -2.86 3.62
C ARG A 64 0.75 -4.25 3.85
N VAL A 65 1.52 -5.26 4.27
CA VAL A 65 0.98 -6.59 4.60
C VAL A 65 0.21 -6.56 5.94
N ALA A 66 0.65 -5.79 6.94
CA ALA A 66 -0.14 -5.52 8.15
C ALA A 66 -1.36 -4.61 7.87
N SER A 67 -1.33 -3.85 6.76
CA SER A 67 -2.52 -3.14 6.25
C SER A 67 -3.46 -4.06 5.45
N ASN A 68 -2.98 -5.20 4.93
CA ASN A 68 -3.84 -6.20 4.28
C ASN A 68 -4.75 -6.92 5.30
N ASP A 69 -4.34 -7.02 6.57
CA ASP A 69 -5.11 -7.72 7.62
C ASP A 69 -6.03 -6.78 8.44
N ARG A 70 -6.07 -5.48 8.14
CA ARG A 70 -7.04 -4.54 8.74
C ARG A 70 -7.93 -3.88 7.70
N GLY A 71 -8.82 -4.69 7.14
CA GLY A 71 -10.09 -4.23 6.57
C GLY A 71 -9.99 -3.50 5.23
N GLY A 72 -10.09 -4.27 4.14
CA GLY A 72 -10.41 -3.76 2.80
C GLY A 72 -9.62 -4.49 1.73
N GLY A 73 -10.31 -5.15 0.80
CA GLY A 73 -9.79 -6.13 -0.15
C GLY A 73 -8.47 -5.82 -0.88
N ALA A 74 -7.84 -6.89 -1.36
CA ALA A 74 -6.57 -6.90 -2.08
C ALA A 74 -6.42 -5.70 -3.04
N MET A 75 -5.32 -4.96 -2.85
CA MET A 75 -4.90 -3.86 -3.73
C MET A 75 -4.97 -4.31 -5.19
N ARG A 76 -5.71 -3.58 -6.03
CA ARG A 76 -5.91 -3.97 -7.43
C ARG A 76 -4.66 -3.63 -8.25
N LYS A 77 -4.31 -4.47 -9.22
CA LYS A 77 -3.19 -4.23 -10.14
C LYS A 77 -3.39 -2.88 -10.86
N GLY A 78 -2.50 -1.92 -10.63
CA GLY A 78 -2.59 -0.55 -11.17
C GLY A 78 -3.02 0.52 -10.16
N GLU A 79 -3.27 0.16 -8.92
CA GLU A 79 -3.56 1.09 -7.83
C GLU A 79 -2.31 1.82 -7.37
N THR A 80 -2.35 3.16 -7.38
CA THR A 80 -1.25 4.00 -6.92
C THR A 80 -1.57 4.48 -5.50
N PRO A 81 -0.81 4.05 -4.47
CA PRO A 81 -1.03 4.49 -3.11
C PRO A 81 -0.62 5.96 -2.94
N PHE A 82 -1.34 6.69 -2.08
CA PHE A 82 -0.86 7.98 -1.62
C PHE A 82 0.32 7.76 -0.65
N ALA A 83 1.29 8.67 -0.67
CA ALA A 83 2.43 8.62 0.26
C ALA A 83 1.99 8.71 1.73
N LEU A 84 0.88 9.41 1.99
CA LEU A 84 0.23 9.54 3.29
C LEU A 84 -1.29 9.47 3.12
N PRO A 85 -2.03 8.94 4.11
CA PRO A 85 -3.49 8.98 4.08
C PRO A 85 -4.00 10.43 4.04
N LEU A 86 -4.83 10.75 3.06
CA LEU A 86 -5.37 12.10 2.89
C LEU A 86 -6.74 12.21 3.55
N ARG A 87 -6.92 13.22 4.40
CA ARG A 87 -8.23 13.55 4.99
C ARG A 87 -9.02 14.38 3.98
N LEU A 88 -10.11 13.81 3.51
CA LEU A 88 -11.00 14.45 2.55
C LEU A 88 -12.42 14.50 3.13
N GLN A 89 -13.29 15.17 2.41
CA GLN A 89 -14.72 15.21 2.69
C GLN A 89 -15.51 15.10 1.39
N THR A 90 -16.71 14.53 1.45
CA THR A 90 -17.62 14.55 0.31
C THR A 90 -18.14 15.96 0.04
N THR A 91 -18.24 16.35 -1.22
CA THR A 91 -18.80 17.65 -1.62
C THR A 91 -20.33 17.65 -1.64
N GLY A 92 -20.93 16.47 -1.74
CA GLY A 92 -22.37 16.26 -1.79
C GLY A 92 -22.69 14.78 -1.65
N ARG A 93 -23.88 14.38 -2.08
CA ARG A 93 -24.28 12.97 -2.06
C ARG A 93 -23.40 12.17 -3.01
N ALA A 94 -22.58 11.29 -2.46
CA ALA A 94 -21.54 10.57 -3.21
C ALA A 94 -21.72 9.07 -3.12
N ASN A 95 -21.71 8.41 -4.27
CA ASN A 95 -21.85 6.95 -4.35
C ASN A 95 -20.49 6.29 -4.23
N VAL A 96 -20.35 5.40 -3.25
CA VAL A 96 -19.18 4.56 -3.06
C VAL A 96 -19.42 3.23 -3.75
N ARG A 97 -18.45 2.78 -4.55
CA ARG A 97 -18.54 1.60 -5.41
C ARG A 97 -17.55 0.52 -4.99
N GLU A 98 -17.84 -0.73 -5.39
CA GLU A 98 -16.95 -1.87 -5.13
C GLU A 98 -15.61 -1.76 -5.86
N GLY A 99 -15.53 -0.98 -6.95
CA GLY A 99 -14.34 -0.86 -7.78
C GLY A 99 -14.16 0.52 -8.43
N PRO A 100 -12.95 0.80 -8.96
CA PRO A 100 -12.65 2.03 -9.66
C PRO A 100 -13.29 1.99 -11.05
N GLY A 101 -14.50 2.53 -11.17
CA GLY A 101 -15.20 2.62 -12.43
C GLY A 101 -16.71 2.84 -12.27
N ALA A 102 -17.31 3.50 -13.25
CA ALA A 102 -18.76 3.77 -13.26
C ALA A 102 -19.60 2.50 -13.45
N GLY A 103 -19.03 1.43 -14.01
CA GLY A 103 -19.69 0.14 -14.20
C GLY A 103 -19.73 -0.76 -12.95
N PHE A 104 -18.97 -0.43 -11.89
CA PHE A 104 -18.99 -1.21 -10.66
C PHE A 104 -20.24 -0.90 -9.83
N LYS A 105 -20.75 -1.91 -9.11
CA LYS A 105 -21.90 -1.78 -8.22
C LYS A 105 -21.64 -0.75 -7.12
N VAL A 106 -22.67 0.03 -6.78
CA VAL A 106 -22.67 0.93 -5.61
C VAL A 106 -22.86 0.09 -4.35
N VAL A 107 -21.91 0.17 -3.41
CA VAL A 107 -21.96 -0.51 -2.11
C VAL A 107 -22.78 0.26 -1.09
N PHE A 108 -22.59 1.57 -1.06
CA PHE A 108 -23.27 2.50 -0.16
C PHE A 108 -23.13 3.91 -0.70
N THR A 109 -23.91 4.82 -0.12
CA THR A 109 -23.90 6.25 -0.46
C THR A 109 -23.55 7.03 0.79
N LEU A 110 -22.75 8.09 0.61
CA LEU A 110 -22.37 9.03 1.64
C LEU A 110 -23.08 10.36 1.38
N GLU A 111 -23.47 11.05 2.45
CA GLU A 111 -24.02 12.41 2.36
C GLU A 111 -22.90 13.45 2.20
N GLY A 112 -23.23 14.66 1.79
CA GLY A 112 -22.25 15.76 1.68
C GLY A 112 -21.68 16.17 3.04
N GLY A 113 -20.39 16.50 3.08
CA GLY A 113 -19.68 16.85 4.31
C GLY A 113 -19.23 15.65 5.14
N THR A 114 -19.41 14.43 4.65
CA THR A 114 -18.94 13.23 5.36
C THR A 114 -17.42 13.16 5.32
N PRO A 115 -16.74 13.10 6.47
CA PRO A 115 -15.28 12.97 6.53
C PRO A 115 -14.85 11.57 6.11
N LEU A 116 -13.77 11.48 5.34
CA LEU A 116 -13.23 10.22 4.87
C LEU A 116 -11.71 10.28 4.71
N VAL A 117 -11.08 9.12 4.73
CA VAL A 117 -9.63 8.99 4.55
C VAL A 117 -9.36 8.29 3.22
N ALA A 118 -8.54 8.91 2.37
CA ALA A 118 -8.11 8.34 1.11
C ALA A 118 -6.74 7.66 1.25
N TYR A 119 -6.60 6.47 0.66
CA TYR A 119 -5.40 5.63 0.77
C TYR A 119 -4.67 5.46 -0.55
N SER A 120 -5.41 5.43 -1.65
CA SER A 120 -4.88 5.18 -2.98
C SER A 120 -5.84 5.68 -4.05
N TYR A 121 -5.38 5.68 -5.30
CA TYR A 121 -6.19 6.03 -6.45
C TYR A 121 -5.88 5.14 -7.67
N VAL A 122 -6.85 5.05 -8.56
CA VAL A 122 -6.76 4.43 -9.89
C VAL A 122 -7.49 5.39 -10.84
N ASP A 123 -6.75 5.97 -11.79
CA ASP A 123 -7.27 7.01 -12.68
C ASP A 123 -7.98 8.13 -11.90
N GLN A 124 -9.29 8.31 -12.11
CA GLN A 124 -10.13 9.31 -11.46
C GLN A 124 -10.88 8.79 -10.22
N TRP A 125 -10.55 7.56 -9.78
CA TRP A 125 -11.21 6.90 -8.66
C TRP A 125 -10.28 6.82 -7.46
N VAL A 126 -10.80 7.21 -6.31
CA VAL A 126 -10.06 7.27 -5.07
C VAL A 126 -10.61 6.19 -4.14
N ARG A 127 -9.70 5.39 -3.58
CA ARG A 127 -10.04 4.42 -2.56
C ARG A 127 -10.09 5.11 -1.21
N ILE A 128 -11.24 5.00 -0.57
CA ILE A 128 -11.54 5.70 0.67
C ILE A 128 -11.97 4.74 1.76
N LYS A 129 -11.87 5.20 3.00
CA LYS A 129 -12.44 4.58 4.19
C LYS A 129 -13.21 5.63 4.97
N ASP A 130 -14.42 5.26 5.34
CA ASP A 130 -15.30 6.02 6.21
C ASP A 130 -15.02 5.67 7.68
N ASP A 131 -15.55 6.48 8.60
CA ASP A 131 -15.40 6.31 10.05
C ASP A 131 -16.00 4.98 10.55
N GLY A 132 -17.05 4.48 9.87
CA GLY A 132 -17.65 3.17 10.13
C GLY A 132 -16.84 1.98 9.64
N ASP A 133 -15.54 2.12 9.40
CA ASP A 133 -14.62 1.10 8.86
C ASP A 133 -14.99 0.59 7.44
N ARG A 134 -15.99 1.21 6.80
CA ARG A 134 -16.45 0.87 5.44
C ARG A 134 -15.49 1.45 4.42
N SER A 135 -15.08 0.63 3.46
CA SER A 135 -14.17 1.05 2.38
C SER A 135 -14.80 0.87 1.00
N GLY A 136 -14.31 1.64 0.04
CA GLY A 136 -14.70 1.52 -1.36
C GLY A 136 -14.12 2.61 -2.24
N TRP A 137 -14.68 2.75 -3.44
CA TRP A 137 -14.18 3.65 -4.47
C TRP A 137 -15.16 4.79 -4.71
N ILE A 138 -14.65 6.02 -4.68
CA ILE A 138 -15.40 7.24 -4.95
C ILE A 138 -14.74 7.99 -6.10
N HIS A 139 -15.54 8.64 -6.93
CA HIS A 139 -15.01 9.47 -8.01
C HIS A 139 -14.41 10.75 -7.43
N GLN A 140 -13.23 11.16 -7.90
CA GLN A 140 -12.50 12.31 -7.35
C GLN A 140 -13.30 13.64 -7.41
N SER A 141 -14.27 13.77 -8.32
CA SER A 141 -15.11 14.98 -8.42
C SER A 141 -16.13 15.13 -7.29
N LEU A 142 -16.35 14.07 -6.51
CA LEU A 142 -17.34 14.03 -5.42
C LEU A 142 -16.69 14.23 -4.04
N ILE A 143 -15.38 14.44 -4.02
CA ILE A 143 -14.57 14.62 -2.81
C ILE A 143 -13.72 15.87 -2.95
N ASP A 144 -13.49 16.53 -1.83
CA ASP A 144 -12.63 17.71 -1.77
C ASP A 144 -11.69 17.62 -0.57
N ARG A 145 -10.60 18.38 -0.64
CA ARG A 145 -9.68 18.51 0.47
C ARG A 145 -10.41 19.19 1.61
N ARG A 146 -10.40 18.54 2.77
CA ARG A 146 -10.84 19.17 4.00
C ARG A 146 -9.81 20.25 4.36
N GLN A 147 -10.18 21.53 4.24
CA GLN A 147 -9.39 22.66 4.73
C GLN A 147 -9.53 22.81 6.24
#